data_AF-A0A1K0IR96-F1
#
_entry.id   AF-A0A1K0IR96-F1
#
_cell.length_a   1.000
_cell.length_b   1.000
_cell.length_c   1.000
_cell.angle_alpha   90.00
_cell.angle_beta   90.00
_cell.angle_gamma   90.00
#
_symmetry.space_group_name_H-M   'P 1'
#
loop_
_entity.id
_entity.type
_entity.pdbx_description
1 polymer ?
#
loop_
_entity_poly.entity_id
_entity_poly.type
_entity_poly.pdbx_seq_one_letter_code
_entity_poly.pdbx_strand_id
1 'polypeptide(L)'
;MTSLPTTTIPRSAAVIDRSALAQQFPTQRHAPEFWEHLGRAIASFGCLEETLGKAIFAFTATTEYSEKDVEAALAKWPARLHSALSDTLKPLAEVYGKVVREHHEAEFPNVGDLVEDIKKAAEIRNALCHGSWRAPDASGKSALYYFNKQGEKFDTPVDIAWLRQLQAHVQDLVCAVINSVTVMGWQFPGGAGPGEEIWGRHHV
;
A
#
# COMPACT_ATOMS: atom_id res chain seq x y z
N MET A 1 -58.07 20.33 15.45
CA MET A 1 -56.75 19.79 15.85
C MET A 1 -55.79 20.97 15.99
N THR A 2 -55.57 21.43 17.21
CA THR A 2 -54.66 22.54 17.54
C THR A 2 -53.22 22.04 17.46
N SER A 3 -52.38 22.65 16.62
CA SER A 3 -50.96 22.32 16.56
C SER A 3 -50.28 22.76 17.85
N LEU A 4 -49.45 21.87 18.42
CA LEU A 4 -48.62 22.20 19.57
C LEU A 4 -47.53 23.20 19.12
N PRO A 5 -47.25 24.25 19.91
CA PRO A 5 -46.18 25.18 19.59
C PRO A 5 -44.83 24.46 19.75
N THR A 6 -44.05 24.40 18.67
CA THR A 6 -42.65 23.95 18.70
C THR A 6 -41.83 25.00 19.43
N THR A 7 -41.59 24.82 20.73
CA THR A 7 -40.65 25.64 21.49
C THR A 7 -39.23 25.33 21.04
N THR A 8 -38.67 26.16 20.17
CA THR A 8 -37.25 26.10 19.80
C THR A 8 -36.41 26.59 20.98
N ILE A 9 -35.74 25.67 21.68
CA ILE A 9 -34.75 26.05 22.70
C ILE A 9 -33.60 26.78 21.99
N PRO A 10 -33.27 28.04 22.36
CA PRO A 10 -32.18 28.78 21.74
C PRO A 10 -30.86 28.06 21.99
N ARG A 11 -30.12 27.78 20.91
CA ARG A 11 -28.79 27.15 20.99
C ARG A 11 -27.75 28.24 21.25
N SER A 12 -26.91 28.06 22.27
CA SER A 12 -25.74 28.91 22.47
C SER A 12 -24.57 28.39 21.64
N ALA A 13 -23.95 29.29 20.87
CA ALA A 13 -22.68 28.98 20.20
C ALA A 13 -21.56 28.90 21.24
N ALA A 14 -20.66 27.93 21.09
CA ALA A 14 -19.50 27.74 21.96
C ALA A 14 -18.28 27.29 21.14
N VAL A 15 -17.09 27.59 21.66
CA VAL A 15 -15.80 27.13 21.12
C VAL A 15 -15.18 26.20 22.17
N ILE A 16 -14.50 25.15 21.73
CA ILE A 16 -13.85 24.20 22.64
C ILE A 16 -12.69 24.87 23.40
N ASP A 17 -12.49 24.47 24.66
CA ASP A 17 -11.29 24.81 25.39
C ASP A 17 -10.14 23.87 24.98
N ARG A 18 -9.21 24.39 24.18
CA ARG A 18 -8.05 23.63 23.70
C ARG A 18 -7.07 23.30 24.81
N SER A 19 -7.02 24.08 25.89
CA SER A 19 -6.12 23.83 27.02
C SER A 19 -6.58 22.66 27.90
N ALA A 20 -7.87 22.35 27.86
CA ALA A 20 -8.47 21.20 28.54
C ALA A 20 -8.36 19.88 27.74
N LEU A 21 -7.80 19.90 26.52
CA LEU A 21 -7.61 18.68 25.74
C LEU A 21 -6.46 17.83 26.31
N ALA A 22 -6.56 16.51 26.13
CA ALA A 22 -5.45 15.62 26.44
C ALA A 22 -4.21 16.01 25.64
N GLN A 23 -3.02 15.83 26.24
CA GLN A 23 -1.74 16.19 25.62
C GLN A 23 -1.55 15.58 24.23
N GLN A 24 -2.03 14.34 24.04
CA GLN A 24 -1.94 13.61 22.77
C GLN A 24 -3.27 13.61 21.99
N PHE A 25 -4.14 14.60 22.18
CA PHE A 25 -5.38 14.67 21.41
C PHE A 25 -5.08 14.75 19.89
N PRO A 26 -5.74 13.94 19.02
CA PRO A 26 -6.86 13.01 19.28
C PRO A 26 -6.47 11.53 19.45
N THR A 27 -5.19 11.21 19.59
CA THR A 27 -4.65 9.83 19.61
C THR A 27 -4.44 9.24 21.01
N GLN A 28 -4.77 10.00 22.06
CA GLN A 28 -4.59 9.64 23.47
C GLN A 28 -5.31 8.35 23.93
N ARG A 29 -6.24 7.83 23.12
CA ARG A 29 -7.06 6.66 23.47
C ARG A 29 -6.32 5.33 23.30
N HIS A 30 -5.13 5.37 22.72
CA HIS A 30 -4.26 4.20 22.51
C HIS A 30 -2.91 4.45 23.16
N ALA A 31 -2.29 3.37 23.64
CA ALA A 31 -0.91 3.42 24.13
C ALA A 31 0.05 3.76 22.96
N PRO A 32 1.19 4.42 23.23
CA PRO A 32 2.19 4.73 22.21
C PRO A 32 2.64 3.51 21.37
N GLU A 33 2.74 2.33 21.99
CA GLU A 33 3.12 1.08 21.31
C GLU A 33 2.17 0.71 20.15
N PHE A 34 0.86 0.95 20.31
CA PHE A 34 -0.11 0.72 19.25
C PHE A 34 0.19 1.60 18.03
N TRP A 35 0.47 2.90 18.27
CA TRP A 35 0.79 3.85 17.20
C TRP A 35 2.12 3.54 16.52
N GLU A 36 3.11 3.05 17.26
CA GLU A 36 4.37 2.58 16.69
C GLU A 36 4.13 1.42 15.71
N HIS A 37 3.41 0.39 16.14
CA HIS A 37 3.12 -0.77 15.29
C HIS A 37 2.22 -0.42 14.11
N LEU A 38 1.26 0.49 14.29
CA LEU A 38 0.45 1.01 13.19
C LEU A 38 1.33 1.72 12.15
N GLY A 39 2.24 2.58 12.62
CA GLY A 39 3.20 3.28 11.77
C GLY A 39 4.11 2.33 11.00
N ARG A 40 4.65 1.29 11.65
CA ARG A 40 5.49 0.27 11.00
C ARG A 40 4.74 -0.52 9.93
N ALA A 41 3.50 -0.94 10.23
CA ALA A 41 2.66 -1.66 9.26
C ALA A 41 2.26 -0.76 8.07
N ILE A 42 1.95 0.51 8.30
CA ILE A 42 1.68 1.46 7.20
C ILE A 42 2.95 1.71 6.37
N ALA A 43 4.10 1.90 7.01
CA ALA A 43 5.37 2.16 6.34
C ALA A 43 5.81 0.99 5.44
N SER A 44 5.51 -0.26 5.80
CA SER A 44 5.82 -1.40 4.95
C SER A 44 5.10 -1.37 3.60
N PHE A 45 3.91 -0.75 3.51
CA PHE A 45 3.24 -0.59 2.22
C PHE A 45 3.99 0.38 1.29
N GLY A 46 4.59 1.44 1.82
CA GLY A 46 5.42 2.35 1.01
C GLY A 46 6.66 1.65 0.45
N CYS A 47 7.26 0.75 1.23
CA CYS A 47 8.34 -0.11 0.75
C CYS A 47 7.85 -1.06 -0.37
N LEU A 48 6.64 -1.62 -0.25
CA LEU A 48 6.06 -2.45 -1.30
C LEU A 48 5.76 -1.65 -2.58
N GLU A 49 5.24 -0.42 -2.48
CA GLU A 49 5.03 0.47 -3.64
C GLU A 49 6.35 0.75 -4.37
N GLU A 50 7.40 1.11 -3.63
CA GLU A 50 8.74 1.32 -4.21
C GLU A 50 9.29 0.04 -4.86
N THR A 51 9.11 -1.10 -4.20
CA THR A 51 9.55 -2.42 -4.70
C THR A 51 8.82 -2.77 -6.00
N LEU A 52 7.52 -2.51 -6.10
CA LEU A 52 6.75 -2.70 -7.33
C LEU A 52 7.26 -1.80 -8.46
N GLY A 53 7.55 -0.52 -8.17
CA GLY A 53 8.13 0.40 -9.15
C GLY A 53 9.48 -0.11 -9.71
N LYS A 54 10.35 -0.61 -8.82
CA LYS A 54 11.64 -1.23 -9.20
C LYS A 54 11.45 -2.51 -10.03
N ALA A 55 10.50 -3.36 -9.66
CA ALA A 55 10.18 -4.55 -10.43
C ALA A 55 9.62 -4.19 -11.83
N ILE A 56 8.72 -3.21 -11.91
CA ILE A 56 8.18 -2.73 -13.20
C ILE A 56 9.31 -2.22 -14.11
N PHE A 57 10.27 -1.48 -13.55
CA PHE A 57 11.47 -1.08 -14.27
C PHE A 57 12.26 -2.30 -14.74
N ALA A 58 12.56 -3.25 -13.84
CA ALA A 58 13.32 -4.46 -14.17
C ALA A 58 12.71 -5.21 -15.35
N PHE A 59 11.45 -5.62 -15.25
CA PHE A 59 10.75 -6.32 -16.35
C PHE A 59 10.69 -5.48 -17.62
N THR A 60 10.48 -4.16 -17.52
CA THR A 60 10.46 -3.30 -18.72
C THR A 60 11.83 -3.23 -19.39
N ALA A 61 12.91 -3.16 -18.60
CA ALA A 61 14.28 -3.01 -19.10
C ALA A 61 14.87 -4.30 -19.67
N THR A 62 14.48 -5.46 -19.14
CA THR A 62 14.97 -6.78 -19.57
C THR A 62 14.08 -7.44 -20.62
N THR A 63 12.93 -6.85 -20.97
CA THR A 63 12.10 -7.39 -22.06
C THR A 63 12.82 -7.20 -23.39
N GLU A 64 13.13 -8.31 -24.06
CA GLU A 64 13.62 -8.29 -25.44
C GLU A 64 12.51 -7.94 -26.44
N TYR A 65 12.86 -7.13 -27.44
CA TYR A 65 11.97 -6.72 -28.51
C TYR A 65 12.62 -7.01 -29.86
N SER A 66 11.79 -7.31 -30.87
CA SER A 66 12.26 -7.35 -32.26
C SER A 66 12.68 -5.95 -32.73
N GLU A 67 13.58 -5.84 -33.72
CA GLU A 67 13.97 -4.55 -34.31
C GLU A 67 12.78 -3.72 -34.81
N LYS A 68 11.68 -4.39 -35.20
CA LYS A 68 10.47 -3.72 -35.68
C LYS A 68 9.64 -3.13 -34.55
N ASP A 69 9.75 -3.69 -33.35
CA ASP A 69 8.89 -3.34 -32.21
C ASP A 69 9.61 -2.45 -31.18
N VAL A 70 10.95 -2.42 -31.18
CA VAL A 70 11.78 -1.74 -30.17
C VAL A 70 11.47 -0.24 -30.05
N GLU A 71 11.32 0.48 -31.17
CA GLU A 71 11.00 1.92 -31.16
C GLU A 71 9.62 2.20 -30.55
N ALA A 72 8.63 1.38 -30.92
CA ALA A 72 7.28 1.49 -30.40
C ALA A 72 7.19 1.09 -28.91
N ALA A 73 8.03 0.18 -28.46
CA ALA A 73 8.17 -0.17 -27.05
C ALA A 73 8.82 0.98 -26.28
N LEU A 74 9.96 1.49 -26.72
CA LEU A 74 10.71 2.58 -26.09
C LEU A 74 9.86 3.85 -25.94
N ALA A 75 9.06 4.20 -26.95
CA ALA A 75 8.16 5.35 -26.90
C ALA A 75 7.13 5.30 -25.74
N LYS A 76 6.82 4.09 -25.24
CA LYS A 76 5.87 3.89 -24.11
C LYS A 76 6.54 3.97 -22.74
N TRP A 77 7.87 3.89 -22.66
CA TRP A 77 8.59 3.84 -21.40
C TRP A 77 8.37 5.08 -20.52
N PRO A 78 8.43 6.33 -21.03
CA PRO A 78 8.26 7.50 -20.17
C PRO A 78 6.94 7.50 -19.41
N ALA A 79 5.83 7.18 -20.09
CA ALA A 79 4.51 7.10 -19.47
C ALA A 79 4.42 5.96 -18.44
N ARG A 80 5.00 4.80 -18.76
CA ARG A 80 5.02 3.63 -17.86
C ARG A 80 5.84 3.89 -16.60
N LEU A 81 7.07 4.41 -16.74
CA LEU A 81 7.95 4.69 -15.61
C LEU A 81 7.42 5.86 -14.77
N HIS A 82 6.82 6.89 -15.38
CA HIS A 82 6.14 7.93 -14.62
C HIS A 82 5.00 7.37 -13.77
N SER A 83 4.15 6.51 -14.35
CA SER A 83 3.06 5.87 -13.60
C SER A 83 3.61 4.99 -12.46
N ALA A 84 4.68 4.24 -12.71
CA ALA A 84 5.36 3.44 -11.69
C ALA A 84 5.92 4.26 -10.51
N LEU A 85 6.16 5.56 -10.70
CA LEU A 85 6.61 6.49 -9.65
C LEU A 85 5.47 7.19 -8.92
N SER A 86 4.32 7.40 -9.56
CA SER A 86 3.21 8.21 -9.02
C SER A 86 2.03 7.39 -8.50
N ASP A 87 1.85 6.17 -9.01
CA ASP A 87 0.68 5.37 -8.71
C ASP A 87 0.74 4.78 -7.30
N THR A 88 -0.43 4.50 -6.74
CA THR A 88 -0.57 3.81 -5.45
C THR A 88 -0.65 2.29 -5.65
N LEU A 89 -0.60 1.54 -4.56
CA LEU A 89 -0.47 0.08 -4.55
C LEU A 89 -1.38 -0.69 -5.54
N LYS A 90 -2.68 -0.34 -5.65
CA LYS A 90 -3.63 -1.06 -6.54
C LYS A 90 -3.32 -0.88 -8.03
N PRO A 91 -3.23 0.34 -8.58
CA PRO A 91 -2.79 0.53 -9.97
C PRO A 91 -1.36 0.01 -10.23
N LEU A 92 -0.43 0.15 -9.27
CA LEU A 92 0.91 -0.44 -9.39
C LEU A 92 0.88 -1.96 -9.55
N ALA A 93 0.04 -2.66 -8.77
CA ALA A 93 -0.11 -4.11 -8.87
C ALA A 93 -0.61 -4.55 -10.25
N GLU A 94 -1.51 -3.79 -10.87
CA GLU A 94 -2.00 -4.08 -12.23
C GLU A 94 -0.89 -3.91 -13.27
N VAL A 95 -0.14 -2.80 -13.19
CA VAL A 95 0.98 -2.55 -14.10
C VAL A 95 2.06 -3.61 -13.94
N TYR A 96 2.43 -3.94 -12.70
CA TYR A 96 3.36 -5.02 -12.37
C TYR A 96 2.91 -6.35 -12.97
N GLY A 97 1.67 -6.77 -12.69
CA GLY A 97 1.12 -8.01 -13.22
C GLY A 97 1.10 -8.04 -14.74
N LYS A 98 0.89 -6.90 -15.40
CA LYS A 98 0.92 -6.80 -16.85
C LYS A 98 2.35 -7.01 -17.38
N VAL A 99 3.34 -6.28 -16.87
CA VAL A 99 4.72 -6.37 -17.40
C VAL A 99 5.35 -7.74 -17.16
N VAL A 100 5.03 -8.39 -16.04
CA VAL A 100 5.49 -9.76 -15.77
C VAL A 100 4.91 -10.75 -16.78
N ARG A 101 3.60 -10.67 -17.07
CA ARG A 101 2.93 -11.58 -18.03
C ARG A 101 3.36 -11.35 -19.48
N GLU A 102 3.76 -10.13 -19.82
CA GLU A 102 4.28 -9.77 -21.15
C GLU A 102 5.76 -10.17 -21.33
N HIS A 103 6.48 -10.49 -20.25
CA HIS A 103 7.89 -10.84 -20.30
C HIS A 103 8.08 -12.32 -20.65
N HIS A 104 8.78 -12.59 -21.75
CA HIS A 104 8.90 -13.94 -22.33
C HIS A 104 9.70 -14.93 -21.45
N GLU A 105 10.65 -14.45 -20.66
CA GLU A 105 11.44 -15.29 -19.73
C GLU A 105 10.86 -15.35 -18.31
N ALA A 106 9.68 -14.76 -18.06
CA ALA A 106 9.12 -14.74 -16.71
C ALA A 106 8.64 -16.14 -16.29
N GLU A 107 9.50 -16.86 -15.58
CA GLU A 107 9.17 -18.13 -14.92
C GLU A 107 8.53 -17.92 -13.54
N PHE A 108 7.52 -17.05 -13.46
CA PHE A 108 6.79 -16.75 -12.22
C PHE A 108 5.29 -17.09 -12.35
N PRO A 109 4.91 -18.38 -12.24
CA PRO A 109 3.58 -18.86 -12.61
C PRO A 109 2.44 -18.30 -11.75
N ASN A 110 2.75 -17.85 -10.53
CA ASN A 110 1.78 -17.36 -9.55
C ASN A 110 1.64 -15.83 -9.52
N VAL A 111 2.05 -15.10 -10.58
CA VAL A 111 1.89 -13.64 -10.64
C VAL A 111 0.43 -13.20 -10.48
N GLY A 112 -0.53 -13.99 -10.96
CA GLY A 112 -1.96 -13.69 -10.81
C GLY A 112 -2.37 -13.60 -9.34
N ASP A 113 -2.03 -14.62 -8.55
CA ASP A 113 -2.35 -14.68 -7.13
C ASP A 113 -1.63 -13.56 -6.35
N LEU A 114 -0.35 -13.33 -6.66
CA LEU A 114 0.42 -12.25 -6.03
C LEU A 114 -0.21 -10.87 -6.27
N VAL A 115 -0.66 -10.59 -7.50
CA VAL A 115 -1.34 -9.33 -7.84
C VAL A 115 -2.63 -9.17 -7.05
N GLU A 116 -3.44 -10.22 -6.94
CA GLU A 116 -4.68 -10.17 -6.18
C GLU A 116 -4.43 -10.00 -4.67
N ASP A 117 -3.39 -10.63 -4.12
CA ASP A 117 -3.03 -10.47 -2.72
C ASP A 117 -2.53 -9.04 -2.41
N ILE A 118 -1.74 -8.44 -3.31
CA ILE A 118 -1.36 -7.02 -3.19
C ILE A 118 -2.59 -6.11 -3.22
N LYS A 119 -3.57 -6.38 -4.09
CA LYS A 119 -4.81 -5.59 -4.17
C LYS A 119 -5.63 -5.68 -2.88
N LYS A 120 -5.77 -6.87 -2.31
CA LYS A 120 -6.44 -7.06 -0.99
C LYS A 120 -5.68 -6.31 0.11
N ALA A 121 -4.34 -6.39 0.10
CA ALA A 121 -3.52 -5.68 1.07
C ALA A 121 -3.67 -4.14 0.92
N ALA A 122 -3.87 -3.62 -0.29
CA ALA A 122 -4.16 -2.21 -0.54
C ALA A 122 -5.46 -1.73 0.12
N GLU A 123 -6.49 -2.58 0.16
CA GLU A 123 -7.76 -2.27 0.81
C GLU A 123 -7.60 -2.13 2.33
N ILE A 124 -6.79 -3.02 2.93
CA ILE A 124 -6.40 -2.93 4.33
C ILE A 124 -5.64 -1.63 4.61
N ARG A 125 -4.62 -1.31 3.80
CA ARG A 125 -3.86 -0.04 3.92
C ARG A 125 -4.77 1.17 3.89
N ASN A 126 -5.74 1.21 2.97
CA ASN A 126 -6.67 2.33 2.86
C ASN A 126 -7.53 2.50 4.11
N ALA A 127 -7.99 1.39 4.70
CA ALA A 127 -8.68 1.44 5.98
C ALA A 127 -7.77 2.03 7.06
N LEU A 128 -6.58 1.44 7.28
CA LEU A 128 -5.66 1.85 8.35
C LEU A 128 -5.19 3.31 8.24
N CYS A 129 -4.94 3.81 7.03
CA CYS A 129 -4.47 5.17 6.79
C CYS A 129 -5.55 6.24 6.92
N HIS A 130 -6.81 5.91 6.63
CA HIS A 130 -7.90 6.90 6.55
C HIS A 130 -8.98 6.74 7.62
N GLY A 131 -9.02 5.60 8.30
CA GLY A 131 -10.03 5.31 9.30
C GLY A 131 -9.86 6.09 10.60
N SER A 132 -10.98 6.38 11.26
CA SER A 132 -10.97 6.99 12.58
C SER A 132 -10.93 5.92 13.67
N TRP A 133 -9.83 5.88 14.40
CA TRP A 133 -9.57 4.90 15.47
C TRP A 133 -10.48 5.11 16.68
N ARG A 134 -11.19 4.06 17.09
CA ARG A 134 -11.99 4.06 18.32
C ARG A 134 -11.12 3.70 19.53
N ALA A 135 -11.65 3.85 20.74
CA ALA A 135 -10.95 3.34 21.92
C ALA A 135 -10.88 1.80 21.82
N PRO A 136 -9.81 1.17 22.32
CA PRO A 136 -9.75 -0.28 22.38
C PRO A 136 -10.83 -0.83 23.32
N ASP A 137 -11.32 -2.03 23.02
CA ASP A 137 -12.21 -2.77 23.90
C ASP A 137 -11.46 -3.41 25.09
N ALA A 138 -12.18 -4.18 25.91
CA ALA A 138 -11.60 -4.87 27.07
C ALA A 138 -10.51 -5.90 26.71
N SER A 139 -10.43 -6.34 25.45
CA SER A 139 -9.40 -7.23 24.93
C SER A 139 -8.22 -6.49 24.29
N GLY A 140 -8.22 -5.16 24.30
CA GLY A 140 -7.18 -4.33 23.70
C GLY A 140 -7.35 -4.12 22.19
N LYS A 141 -8.47 -4.56 21.60
CA LYS A 141 -8.72 -4.45 20.15
C LYS A 141 -9.46 -3.16 19.83
N SER A 142 -8.98 -2.45 18.81
CA SER A 142 -9.63 -1.25 18.31
C SER A 142 -10.54 -1.56 17.13
N ALA A 143 -11.77 -1.06 17.19
CA ALA A 143 -12.56 -0.87 15.98
C ALA A 143 -12.06 0.35 15.20
N LEU A 144 -12.27 0.31 13.89
CA LEU A 144 -11.97 1.41 12.98
C LEU A 144 -13.26 1.92 12.36
N TYR A 145 -13.49 3.23 12.40
CA TYR A 145 -14.58 3.84 11.65
C TYR A 145 -14.08 4.22 10.26
N TYR A 146 -14.28 3.30 9.33
CA TYR A 146 -13.92 3.45 7.93
C TYR A 146 -14.96 2.74 7.05
N PHE A 147 -15.30 3.37 5.93
CA PHE A 147 -16.12 2.79 4.88
C PHE A 147 -15.39 2.96 3.56
N ASN A 148 -15.41 1.92 2.72
CA ASN A 148 -14.89 2.05 1.36
C ASN A 148 -15.87 2.84 0.47
N LYS A 149 -15.51 3.03 -0.81
CA LYS A 149 -16.34 3.79 -1.76
C LYS A 149 -17.67 3.10 -2.08
N GLN A 150 -17.78 1.81 -1.78
CA GLN A 150 -18.97 0.99 -1.95
C GLN A 150 -19.90 1.05 -0.71
N GLY A 151 -19.49 1.74 0.36
CA GLY A 151 -20.24 1.83 1.60
C GLY A 151 -20.08 0.62 2.53
N GLU A 152 -19.10 -0.25 2.25
CA GLU A 152 -18.79 -1.42 3.08
C GLU A 152 -17.89 -0.98 4.24
N LYS A 153 -18.21 -1.46 5.45
CA LYS A 153 -17.49 -1.11 6.67
C LYS A 153 -16.27 -2.01 6.86
N PHE A 154 -15.16 -1.43 7.31
CA PHE A 154 -14.03 -2.22 7.82
C PHE A 154 -14.35 -2.71 9.24
N ASP A 155 -14.76 -3.99 9.34
CA ASP A 155 -15.25 -4.58 10.59
C ASP A 155 -14.22 -5.46 11.33
N THR A 156 -12.98 -5.53 10.83
CA THR A 156 -11.90 -6.28 11.48
C THR A 156 -11.40 -5.54 12.73
N PRO A 157 -11.49 -6.13 13.94
CA PRO A 157 -10.88 -5.54 15.13
C PRO A 157 -9.35 -5.65 15.07
N VAL A 158 -8.65 -4.57 15.40
CA VAL A 158 -7.20 -4.45 15.24
C VAL A 158 -6.51 -4.28 16.59
N ASP A 159 -5.54 -5.14 16.89
CA ASP A 159 -4.60 -5.01 18.00
C ASP A 159 -3.15 -5.02 17.49
N ILE A 160 -2.19 -4.94 18.42
CA ILE A 160 -0.75 -4.96 18.09
C ILE A 160 -0.35 -6.28 17.41
N ALA A 161 -0.90 -7.42 17.82
CA ALA A 161 -0.56 -8.71 17.23
C ALA A 161 -1.01 -8.78 15.77
N TRP A 162 -2.21 -8.29 15.47
CA TRP A 162 -2.73 -8.16 14.12
C TRP A 162 -1.88 -7.21 13.26
N LEU A 163 -1.44 -6.07 13.81
CA LEU A 163 -0.55 -5.13 13.10
C LEU A 163 0.80 -5.76 12.76
N ARG A 164 1.38 -6.56 13.67
CA ARG A 164 2.61 -7.32 13.41
C ARG A 164 2.41 -8.38 12.33
N GLN A 165 1.28 -9.09 12.34
CA GLN A 165 0.94 -10.05 11.29
C GLN A 165 0.79 -9.38 9.94
N LEU A 166 0.12 -8.22 9.88
CA LEU A 166 0.01 -7.45 8.65
C LEU A 166 1.38 -7.00 8.14
N GLN A 167 2.25 -6.49 9.01
CA GLN A 167 3.60 -6.10 8.64
C GLN A 167 4.39 -7.28 8.06
N ALA A 168 4.32 -8.46 8.68
CA ALA A 168 4.95 -9.68 8.18
C ALA A 168 4.38 -10.11 6.82
N HIS A 169 3.06 -10.04 6.64
CA HIS A 169 2.43 -10.34 5.36
C HIS A 169 2.90 -9.38 4.25
N VAL A 170 2.98 -8.08 4.53
CA VAL A 170 3.49 -7.10 3.55
C VAL A 170 4.96 -7.37 3.22
N GLN A 171 5.76 -7.78 4.22
CA GLN A 171 7.14 -8.21 3.99
C GLN A 171 7.20 -9.43 3.04
N ASP A 172 6.33 -10.42 3.22
CA ASP A 172 6.27 -11.58 2.31
C ASP A 172 5.92 -11.15 0.88
N LEU A 173 5.00 -10.20 0.70
CA LEU A 173 4.69 -9.63 -0.62
C LEU A 173 5.90 -8.91 -1.23
N VAL A 174 6.64 -8.12 -0.45
CA VAL A 174 7.89 -7.48 -0.89
C VAL A 174 8.89 -8.52 -1.37
N CYS A 175 9.12 -9.56 -0.57
CA CYS A 175 10.03 -10.65 -0.93
C CYS A 175 9.56 -11.40 -2.18
N ALA A 176 8.26 -11.65 -2.35
CA ALA A 176 7.71 -12.31 -3.53
C ALA A 176 7.92 -11.47 -4.81
N VAL A 177 7.72 -10.14 -4.74
CA VAL A 177 8.00 -9.23 -5.87
C VAL A 177 9.48 -9.22 -6.21
N ILE A 178 10.37 -9.16 -5.21
CA ILE A 178 11.83 -9.24 -5.43
C ILE A 178 12.18 -10.57 -6.11
N ASN A 179 11.66 -11.67 -5.56
CA ASN A 179 11.91 -13.01 -6.10
C ASN A 179 11.46 -13.14 -7.55
N SER A 180 10.36 -12.52 -7.96
CA SER A 180 9.90 -12.56 -9.35
C SER A 180 10.93 -12.03 -10.35
N VAL A 181 11.81 -11.12 -9.93
CA VAL A 181 12.92 -10.61 -10.75
C VAL A 181 14.13 -11.52 -10.60
N THR A 182 14.50 -11.88 -9.36
CA THR A 182 15.76 -12.59 -9.12
C THR A 182 15.76 -14.05 -9.58
N VAL A 183 14.59 -14.70 -9.68
CA VAL A 183 14.49 -16.05 -10.23
C VAL A 183 14.83 -16.11 -11.72
N MET A 184 14.70 -14.98 -12.44
CA MET A 184 15.13 -14.86 -13.83
C MET A 184 16.65 -14.66 -13.98
N GLY A 185 17.41 -14.65 -12.88
CA GLY A 185 18.86 -14.45 -12.88
C GLY A 185 19.30 -12.98 -12.79
N TRP A 186 18.37 -12.03 -12.71
CA TRP A 186 18.70 -10.60 -12.58
C TRP A 186 18.91 -10.16 -11.14
N GLN A 187 19.81 -9.22 -10.92
CA GLN A 187 19.92 -8.50 -9.67
C GLN A 187 18.74 -7.54 -9.52
N PHE A 188 18.05 -7.59 -8.37
CA PHE A 188 16.98 -6.65 -8.09
C PHE A 188 17.52 -5.21 -8.02
N PRO A 189 16.87 -4.21 -8.65
CA PRO A 189 17.37 -2.84 -8.68
C PRO A 189 17.65 -2.25 -7.29
N GLY A 190 18.89 -1.80 -7.08
CA GLY A 190 19.37 -1.27 -5.80
C GLY A 190 19.79 -2.32 -4.77
N GLY A 191 19.74 -3.62 -5.10
CA GLY A 191 20.32 -4.70 -4.31
C GLY A 191 21.81 -4.91 -4.59
N ALA A 192 22.42 -5.91 -3.94
CA ALA A 192 23.76 -6.43 -4.22
C ALA A 192 23.73 -7.97 -4.33
N GLY A 193 22.65 -8.50 -4.92
CA GLY A 193 22.43 -9.93 -5.08
C GLY A 193 23.34 -10.55 -6.17
N PRO A 194 23.39 -11.89 -6.28
CA PRO A 194 24.31 -12.59 -7.17
C PRO A 194 23.92 -12.59 -8.66
N GLY A 195 22.79 -11.98 -9.03
CA GLY A 195 22.31 -11.94 -10.41
C GLY A 195 23.03 -10.92 -11.29
N GLU A 196 22.69 -10.88 -12.57
CA GLU A 196 23.24 -9.93 -13.53
C GLU A 196 22.68 -8.51 -13.30
N GLU A 197 23.51 -7.48 -13.43
CA GLU A 197 23.07 -6.08 -13.29
C GLU A 197 22.19 -5.68 -14.48
N ILE A 198 20.95 -5.27 -14.20
CA ILE A 198 20.01 -4.76 -15.22
C ILE A 198 20.50 -3.44 -15.84
N TRP A 199 21.18 -2.62 -15.04
CA TRP A 199 21.77 -1.37 -15.48
C TRP A 199 23.13 -1.20 -14.83
N GLY A 200 24.18 -1.38 -15.63
CA GLY A 200 25.55 -1.27 -15.16
C GLY A 200 25.90 0.14 -14.71
N ARG A 201 26.79 0.27 -13.72
CA ARG A 201 27.54 1.51 -13.53
C ARG A 201 28.48 1.68 -14.72
N HIS A 202 28.03 2.36 -15.77
CA HIS A 202 28.98 2.91 -16.72
C HIS A 202 29.86 3.90 -15.96
N HIS A 203 31.13 3.52 -15.76
CA HIS A 203 32.18 4.48 -15.44
C HIS A 203 32.23 5.49 -16.58
N VAL A 204 31.60 6.65 -16.36
CA VAL A 204 31.94 7.89 -17.06
C VAL A 204 33.05 8.55 -16.25
#